data_AF-A0A3N5MK85-F1
#
_entry.id   AF-A0A3N5MK85-F1
#
_cell.length_a   1.000
_cell.length_b   1.000
_cell.length_c   1.000
_cell.angle_alpha   90.00
_cell.angle_beta   90.00
_cell.angle_gamma   90.00
#
_symmetry.space_group_name_H-M   'P 1'
#
loop_
_entity.id
_entity.type
_entity.pdbx_description
1 polymer ?
#
loop_
_entity_poly.entity_id
_entity_poly.type
_entity_poly.pdbx_seq_one_letter_code
_entity_poly.pdbx_strand_id
1 'polypeptide(L)'
;MRNRHFPFPAVILACFLFCMPVSGADTSVQDQPQLFTNQDLGKYNNPSASGTKDTKTVYQEDREGYLKDKKKNIMEEREQEYWCKKASAFRKKIEKADEDMKKIEKELSEENGKSLHAGKKSTELQKRLEKAKKRVKDAEADLDDLEHEAHRKGVPPGWLRCQT
;
A
#
# COMPACT_ATOMS: atom_id res chain seq x y z
N MET A 1 -3.98 -46.90 -15.63
CA MET A 1 -5.14 -46.03 -15.39
C MET A 1 -5.83 -46.47 -14.10
N ARG A 2 -5.69 -45.70 -13.02
CA ARG A 2 -6.44 -45.90 -11.77
C ARG A 2 -6.87 -44.53 -11.28
N ASN A 3 -8.15 -44.21 -11.50
CA ASN A 3 -8.82 -43.03 -10.99
C ASN A 3 -8.88 -43.10 -9.46
N ARG A 4 -8.41 -42.06 -8.78
CA ARG A 4 -8.67 -41.85 -7.35
C ARG A 4 -9.43 -40.54 -7.22
N HIS A 5 -10.73 -40.66 -6.94
CA HIS A 5 -11.57 -39.59 -6.47
C HIS A 5 -11.13 -39.17 -5.06
N PHE A 6 -10.90 -37.88 -4.85
CA PHE A 6 -10.81 -37.27 -3.53
C PHE A 6 -12.14 -36.56 -3.22
N PRO A 7 -12.84 -36.89 -2.13
CA PRO A 7 -13.96 -36.09 -1.66
C PRO A 7 -13.44 -34.91 -0.81
N PHE A 8 -13.83 -33.70 -1.20
CA PHE A 8 -13.74 -32.50 -0.38
C PHE A 8 -14.73 -32.58 0.79
N PRO A 9 -14.34 -32.31 2.04
CA PRO A 9 -15.28 -31.87 3.06
C PRO A 9 -15.43 -30.34 3.02
N ALA A 10 -16.62 -29.91 2.63
CA ALA A 10 -17.13 -28.57 2.87
C ALA A 10 -17.32 -28.38 4.39
N VAL A 11 -16.61 -27.42 4.98
CA VAL A 11 -16.88 -26.96 6.34
C VAL A 11 -17.58 -25.61 6.24
N ILE A 12 -18.92 -25.69 6.28
CA ILE A 12 -19.80 -24.56 6.58
C ILE A 12 -19.84 -24.47 8.10
N LEU A 13 -19.29 -23.41 8.69
CA LEU A 13 -19.57 -23.05 10.08
C LEU A 13 -20.08 -21.62 10.13
N ALA A 14 -21.40 -21.53 10.23
CA ALA A 14 -22.11 -20.32 10.60
C ALA A 14 -21.87 -20.02 12.09
N CYS A 15 -21.51 -18.78 12.42
CA CYS A 15 -21.81 -18.20 13.72
C CYS A 15 -22.31 -16.77 13.53
N PHE A 16 -23.63 -16.70 13.56
CA PHE A 16 -24.45 -15.53 13.76
C PHE A 16 -24.13 -14.83 15.08
N LEU A 17 -24.40 -13.51 15.09
CA LEU A 17 -24.93 -12.72 16.20
C LEU A 17 -24.03 -12.52 17.44
N PHE A 18 -23.53 -11.29 17.60
CA PHE A 18 -23.77 -10.53 18.83
C PHE A 18 -23.78 -9.02 18.52
N CYS A 19 -24.98 -8.47 18.38
CA CYS A 19 -25.27 -7.06 18.59
C CYS A 19 -25.29 -6.79 20.10
N MET A 20 -24.64 -5.72 20.55
CA MET A 20 -25.07 -4.93 21.71
C MET A 20 -24.75 -3.45 21.44
N PRO A 21 -25.72 -2.62 21.06
CA PRO A 21 -25.61 -1.18 21.22
C PRO A 21 -25.79 -0.86 22.71
N VAL A 22 -24.77 -0.26 23.32
CA VAL A 22 -24.88 0.23 24.70
C VAL A 22 -25.68 1.55 24.65
N SER A 23 -26.95 1.47 25.05
CA SER A 23 -27.78 2.65 25.34
C SER A 23 -27.36 3.19 26.70
N GLY A 24 -26.48 4.21 26.69
CA GLY A 24 -26.18 5.04 27.84
C GLY A 24 -27.21 6.15 27.97
N ALA A 25 -27.81 6.25 29.14
CA ALA A 25 -28.95 7.08 29.49
C ALA A 25 -28.68 8.59 29.45
N ASP A 26 -29.75 9.33 29.20
CA ASP A 26 -29.90 10.77 29.37
C ASP A 26 -29.42 11.25 30.75
N THR A 27 -28.42 12.14 30.74
CA THR A 27 -28.30 13.18 31.76
C THR A 27 -28.49 14.52 31.07
N SER A 28 -29.74 14.97 31.06
CA SER A 28 -30.12 16.37 30.90
C SER A 28 -29.49 17.19 32.03
N VAL A 29 -28.28 17.69 31.81
CA VAL A 29 -27.75 18.85 32.52
C VAL A 29 -27.65 19.94 31.48
N GLN A 30 -28.51 20.93 31.65
CA GLN A 30 -28.62 22.11 30.82
C GLN A 30 -27.36 22.96 31.00
N ASP A 31 -26.31 22.62 30.26
CA ASP A 31 -25.07 23.39 30.22
C ASP A 31 -25.30 24.58 29.27
N GLN A 32 -25.89 25.65 29.82
CA GLN A 32 -25.87 26.94 29.12
C GLN A 32 -24.41 27.33 28.92
N PRO A 33 -23.96 27.64 27.69
CA PRO A 33 -22.61 28.14 27.49
C PRO A 33 -22.45 29.43 28.28
N GLN A 34 -21.60 29.43 29.31
CA GLN A 34 -21.14 30.67 29.94
C GLN A 34 -20.43 31.50 28.87
N LEU A 35 -21.14 32.49 28.34
CA LEU A 35 -20.61 33.49 27.43
C LEU A 35 -19.70 34.43 28.24
N PHE A 36 -18.42 34.05 28.34
CA PHE A 36 -17.38 34.93 28.81
C PHE A 36 -17.22 36.07 27.80
N THR A 37 -17.54 37.28 28.22
CA THR A 37 -17.34 38.48 27.42
C THR A 37 -15.92 39.01 27.65
N ASN A 38 -15.36 39.71 26.65
CA ASN A 38 -14.00 40.27 26.74
C ASN A 38 -13.81 41.28 27.91
N GLN A 39 -14.88 41.65 28.62
CA GLN A 39 -14.79 42.47 29.84
C GLN A 39 -14.22 41.72 31.05
N ASP A 40 -14.37 40.39 31.13
CA ASP A 40 -13.83 39.60 32.25
C ASP A 40 -12.29 39.46 32.22
N LEU A 41 -11.66 39.79 31.08
CA LEU A 41 -10.21 39.83 30.93
C LEU A 41 -9.57 41.04 31.63
N GLY A 42 -10.37 42.04 32.03
CA GLY A 42 -9.86 43.25 32.69
C GLY A 42 -9.10 42.98 33.99
N LYS A 43 -9.41 41.88 34.69
CA LYS A 43 -8.75 41.47 35.94
C LYS A 43 -7.30 41.01 35.74
N TYR A 44 -6.93 40.64 34.52
CA TYR A 44 -5.59 40.16 34.17
C TYR A 44 -4.72 41.23 33.50
N ASN A 45 -5.27 42.42 33.23
CA ASN A 45 -4.57 43.54 32.60
C ASN A 45 -3.87 44.46 33.63
N ASN A 46 -3.23 43.90 34.65
CA ASN A 46 -2.34 44.65 35.53
C ASN A 46 -0.89 44.51 35.02
N PRO A 47 -0.29 45.54 34.38
CA PRO A 47 1.09 45.48 33.90
C PRO A 47 2.14 45.68 35.00
N SER A 48 1.82 45.43 36.27
CA SER A 48 2.70 45.72 37.39
C SER A 48 2.82 44.53 38.34
N ALA A 49 3.58 43.52 37.92
CA ALA A 49 4.22 42.55 38.81
C ALA A 49 5.27 41.73 38.03
N SER A 50 6.52 42.16 38.16
CA SER A 50 7.69 41.30 38.35
C SER A 50 7.77 39.94 37.61
N GLY A 51 8.63 39.91 36.59
CA GLY A 51 9.70 38.91 36.48
C GLY A 51 9.33 37.43 36.40
N THR A 52 9.01 36.97 35.20
CA THR A 52 9.34 35.59 34.79
C THR A 52 9.78 35.64 33.34
N LYS A 53 11.09 35.46 33.12
CA LYS A 53 11.69 35.36 31.78
C LYS A 53 11.51 33.97 31.16
N ASP A 54 10.69 33.10 31.77
CA ASP A 54 10.70 31.67 31.45
C ASP A 54 9.46 31.17 30.71
N THR A 55 8.45 32.01 30.46
CA THR A 55 7.17 31.55 29.86
C THR A 55 7.12 31.68 28.33
N LYS A 56 8.20 32.11 27.66
CA LYS A 56 8.20 32.31 26.19
C LYS A 56 8.81 31.14 25.41
N THR A 57 9.56 30.25 26.06
CA THR A 57 10.26 29.13 25.41
C THR A 57 9.36 27.91 25.18
N VAL A 58 8.38 27.65 26.04
CA VAL A 58 7.56 26.43 25.99
C VAL A 58 6.62 26.36 24.77
N TYR A 59 6.05 27.49 24.31
CA TYR A 59 5.15 27.50 23.15
C TYR A 59 5.85 27.55 21.77
N GLN A 60 7.14 27.90 21.72
CA GLN A 60 7.90 27.90 20.46
C GLN A 60 8.43 26.51 20.10
N GLU A 61 8.84 25.71 21.08
CA GLU A 61 9.35 24.34 20.85
C GLU A 61 8.29 23.41 20.24
N ASP A 62 7.03 23.48 20.71
CA ASP A 62 5.93 22.66 20.17
C ASP A 62 5.59 23.00 18.71
N ARG A 63 5.73 24.27 18.31
CA ARG A 63 5.45 24.70 16.94
C ARG A 63 6.57 24.30 15.97
N GLU A 64 7.82 24.40 16.39
CA GLU A 64 8.96 23.95 15.59
C GLU A 64 8.99 22.42 15.45
N GLY A 65 8.68 21.69 16.52
CA GLY A 65 8.49 20.24 16.49
C GLY A 65 7.41 19.81 15.50
N TYR A 66 6.21 20.43 15.59
CA TYR A 66 5.10 20.13 14.68
C TYR A 66 5.43 20.40 13.21
N LEU A 67 6.12 21.51 12.89
CA LEU A 67 6.53 21.82 11.52
C LEU A 67 7.58 20.83 10.98
N LYS A 68 8.49 20.38 11.85
CA LYS A 68 9.52 19.38 11.51
C LYS A 68 8.89 18.01 11.25
N ASP A 69 7.94 17.60 12.08
CA ASP A 69 7.20 16.34 11.93
C ASP A 69 6.33 16.36 10.68
N LYS A 70 5.61 17.46 10.43
CA LYS A 70 4.83 17.63 9.20
C LYS A 70 5.71 17.54 7.95
N LYS A 71 6.90 18.16 7.96
CA LYS A 71 7.84 18.08 6.83
C LYS A 71 8.35 16.65 6.64
N LYS A 72 8.65 15.94 7.73
CA LYS A 72 9.08 14.54 7.71
C LYS A 72 8.02 13.64 7.08
N ASN A 73 6.76 13.76 7.52
CA ASN A 73 5.64 12.98 6.98
C ASN A 73 5.45 13.21 5.48
N ILE A 74 5.53 14.47 5.01
CA ILE A 74 5.41 14.77 3.57
C ILE A 74 6.55 14.13 2.76
N MET A 75 7.76 14.08 3.29
CA MET A 75 8.88 13.41 2.61
C MET A 75 8.67 11.89 2.58
N GLU A 76 8.21 11.32 3.69
CA GLU A 76 7.90 9.89 3.82
C GLU A 76 6.82 9.44 2.83
N GLU A 77 5.72 10.19 2.71
CA GLU A 77 4.65 9.93 1.74
C GLU A 77 5.16 9.96 0.29
N ARG A 78 6.02 10.93 -0.05
CA ARG A 78 6.59 11.03 -1.40
C ARG A 78 7.55 9.88 -1.70
N GLU A 79 8.36 9.48 -0.73
CA GLU A 79 9.25 8.32 -0.88
C GLU A 79 8.44 7.03 -1.04
N GLN A 80 7.40 6.84 -0.21
CA GLN A 80 6.49 5.72 -0.36
C GLN A 80 5.86 5.67 -1.76
N GLU A 81 5.35 6.80 -2.25
CA GLU A 81 4.76 6.89 -3.59
C GLU A 81 5.79 6.56 -4.69
N TYR A 82 7.02 7.05 -4.55
CA TYR A 82 8.11 6.73 -5.47
C TYR A 82 8.37 5.23 -5.55
N TRP A 83 8.52 4.56 -4.41
CA TRP A 83 8.80 3.13 -4.33
C TRP A 83 7.64 2.28 -4.85
N CYS A 84 6.40 2.62 -4.49
CA CYS A 84 5.22 1.91 -4.96
C CYS A 84 5.03 2.08 -6.48
N LYS A 85 5.23 3.28 -7.04
CA LYS A 85 5.18 3.50 -8.50
C LYS A 85 6.25 2.71 -9.24
N LYS A 86 7.49 2.72 -8.72
CA LYS A 86 8.61 1.98 -9.32
C LYS A 86 8.34 0.48 -9.31
N ALA A 87 7.90 -0.07 -8.19
CA ALA A 87 7.54 -1.49 -8.07
C ALA A 87 6.36 -1.87 -8.99
N SER A 88 5.34 -1.02 -9.07
CA SER A 88 4.18 -1.23 -9.94
C SER A 88 4.55 -1.26 -11.42
N ALA A 89 5.52 -0.44 -11.84
CA ALA A 89 6.00 -0.46 -13.22
C ALA A 89 6.64 -1.81 -13.58
N PHE A 90 7.43 -2.41 -12.68
CA PHE A 90 8.01 -3.73 -12.90
C PHE A 90 6.96 -4.85 -12.87
N ARG A 91 6.00 -4.81 -11.94
CA ARG A 91 4.87 -5.75 -11.93
C ARG A 91 4.07 -5.73 -13.24
N LYS A 92 3.79 -4.54 -13.78
CA LYS A 92 3.14 -4.39 -15.10
C LYS A 92 3.99 -4.94 -16.24
N LYS A 93 5.32 -4.81 -16.18
CA LYS A 93 6.23 -5.42 -17.17
C LYS A 93 6.16 -6.95 -17.11
N ILE A 94 6.16 -7.52 -15.91
CA ILE A 94 6.03 -8.98 -15.70
C ILE A 94 4.69 -9.46 -16.24
N GLU A 95 3.58 -8.80 -15.86
CA GLU A 95 2.23 -9.13 -16.32
C GLU A 95 2.14 -9.14 -17.84
N LYS A 96 2.63 -8.08 -18.50
CA LYS A 96 2.65 -8.00 -19.96
C LYS A 96 3.51 -9.10 -20.61
N ALA A 97 4.67 -9.40 -20.03
CA ALA A 97 5.54 -10.46 -20.55
C ALA A 97 4.91 -11.85 -20.38
N ASP A 98 4.19 -12.09 -19.28
CA ASP A 98 3.46 -13.33 -19.01
C ASP A 98 2.24 -13.48 -19.95
N GLU A 99 1.50 -12.40 -20.21
CA GLU A 99 0.44 -12.39 -21.23
C GLU A 99 0.97 -12.73 -22.63
N ASP A 100 2.09 -12.11 -23.04
CA ASP A 100 2.75 -12.39 -24.31
C ASP A 100 3.18 -13.87 -24.39
N MET A 101 3.73 -14.42 -23.30
CA MET A 101 4.13 -15.82 -23.22
C MET A 101 2.93 -16.76 -23.38
N LYS A 102 1.84 -16.52 -22.63
CA LYS A 102 0.59 -17.31 -22.72
C LYS A 102 -0.03 -17.26 -24.12
N LYS A 103 0.04 -16.10 -24.78
CA LYS A 103 -0.44 -15.96 -26.17
C LYS A 103 0.38 -16.83 -27.13
N ILE A 104 1.71 -16.82 -27.01
CA ILE A 104 2.59 -17.65 -27.85
C ILE A 104 2.39 -19.14 -27.55
N GLU A 105 2.21 -19.52 -26.28
CA GLU A 105 1.90 -20.90 -25.88
C GLU A 105 0.59 -21.39 -26.50
N LYS A 106 -0.43 -20.53 -26.52
CA LYS A 106 -1.70 -20.83 -27.19
C LYS A 106 -1.51 -21.00 -28.71
N GLU A 107 -0.81 -20.07 -29.36
CA GLU A 107 -0.48 -20.18 -30.80
C GLU A 107 0.26 -21.48 -31.12
N LEU A 108 1.22 -21.88 -30.26
CA LEU A 108 1.99 -23.10 -30.41
C LEU A 108 1.13 -24.37 -30.22
N SER A 109 0.23 -24.35 -29.23
CA SER A 109 -0.72 -25.44 -29.01
C SER A 109 -1.67 -25.61 -30.20
N GLU A 110 -2.15 -24.50 -30.78
CA GLU A 110 -3.03 -24.53 -31.95
C GLU A 110 -2.30 -25.02 -33.21
N GLU A 111 -1.06 -24.58 -33.44
CA GLU A 111 -0.25 -25.01 -34.60
C GLU A 111 0.05 -26.52 -34.51
N ASN A 112 0.38 -27.02 -33.32
CA ASN A 112 0.62 -28.45 -33.10
C ASN A 112 -0.64 -29.30 -33.30
N GLY A 113 -1.83 -28.77 -33.00
CA GLY A 113 -3.11 -29.45 -33.24
C GLY A 113 -3.53 -29.48 -34.70
N LYS A 114 -3.04 -28.55 -35.54
CA LYS A 114 -3.44 -28.38 -36.94
C LYS A 114 -2.49 -29.05 -37.95
N SER A 115 -1.27 -29.41 -37.56
CA SER A 115 -0.17 -29.61 -38.50
C SER A 115 0.47 -31.00 -38.47
N LEU A 116 0.33 -31.76 -39.57
CA LEU A 116 1.20 -32.89 -39.94
C LEU A 116 2.55 -32.41 -40.54
N HIS A 117 2.75 -31.10 -40.71
CA HIS A 117 3.92 -30.44 -41.32
C HIS A 117 4.49 -29.35 -40.39
N ALA A 118 4.66 -29.69 -39.12
CA ALA A 118 4.97 -28.74 -38.04
C ALA A 118 6.40 -28.15 -38.05
N GLY A 119 7.21 -28.36 -39.09
CA GLY A 119 8.66 -28.14 -39.01
C GLY A 119 9.09 -26.68 -38.78
N LYS A 120 8.73 -25.75 -39.68
CA LYS A 120 9.29 -24.39 -39.67
C LYS A 120 8.55 -23.41 -38.77
N LYS A 121 7.21 -23.46 -38.75
CA LYS A 121 6.39 -22.54 -37.93
C LYS A 121 6.47 -22.88 -36.44
N SER A 122 6.45 -24.17 -36.07
CA SER A 122 6.57 -24.59 -34.67
C SER A 122 7.94 -24.22 -34.09
N THR A 123 9.03 -24.39 -34.85
CA THR A 123 10.37 -23.99 -34.40
C THR A 123 10.52 -22.47 -34.22
N GLU A 124 9.86 -21.67 -35.06
CA GLU A 124 9.79 -20.21 -34.87
C GLU A 124 9.01 -19.83 -33.60
N LEU A 125 7.84 -20.44 -33.38
CA LEU A 125 7.03 -20.22 -32.18
C LEU A 125 7.78 -20.64 -30.92
N GLN A 126 8.51 -21.75 -30.93
CA GLN A 126 9.37 -22.17 -29.82
C GLN A 126 10.47 -21.14 -29.51
N LYS A 127 11.14 -20.60 -30.53
CA LYS A 127 12.13 -19.53 -30.33
C LYS A 127 11.50 -18.27 -29.73
N ARG A 128 10.29 -17.91 -30.17
CA ARG A 128 9.54 -16.77 -29.60
C ARG A 128 9.15 -17.03 -28.15
N LEU A 129 8.73 -18.24 -27.83
CA LEU A 129 8.38 -18.68 -26.48
C LEU A 129 9.59 -18.62 -25.54
N GLU A 130 10.75 -19.13 -25.96
CA GLU A 130 11.99 -19.04 -25.17
C GLU A 130 12.42 -17.58 -24.92
N LYS A 131 12.27 -16.71 -25.94
CA LYS A 131 12.50 -15.26 -25.77
C LYS A 131 11.51 -14.64 -24.80
N ALA A 132 10.23 -15.03 -24.85
CA ALA A 132 9.20 -14.52 -23.93
C ALA A 132 9.48 -14.96 -22.49
N LYS A 133 9.81 -16.23 -22.26
CA LYS A 133 10.25 -16.74 -20.96
C LYS A 133 11.46 -15.98 -20.42
N LYS A 134 12.45 -15.71 -21.27
CA LYS A 134 13.61 -14.91 -20.87
C LYS A 134 13.18 -13.51 -20.42
N ARG A 135 12.27 -12.84 -21.15
CA ARG A 135 11.76 -11.52 -20.76
C ARG A 135 11.02 -11.53 -19.43
N VAL A 136 10.25 -12.59 -19.13
CA VAL A 136 9.61 -12.76 -17.82
C VAL A 136 10.67 -12.84 -16.73
N LYS A 137 11.67 -13.71 -16.88
CA LYS A 137 12.77 -13.85 -15.92
C LYS A 137 13.57 -12.56 -15.74
N ASP A 138 13.88 -11.86 -16.83
CA ASP A 138 14.60 -10.58 -16.78
C ASP A 138 13.77 -9.52 -16.02
N ALA A 139 12.45 -9.48 -16.24
CA ALA A 139 11.55 -8.55 -15.53
C ALA A 139 11.34 -8.92 -14.05
N GLU A 140 11.36 -10.21 -13.71
CA GLU A 140 11.35 -10.69 -12.32
C GLU A 140 12.66 -10.35 -11.61
N ALA A 141 13.80 -10.53 -12.27
CA ALA A 141 15.10 -10.14 -11.74
C ALA A 141 15.19 -8.62 -11.51
N ASP A 142 14.67 -7.80 -12.43
CA ASP A 142 14.58 -6.35 -12.24
C ASP A 142 13.74 -5.96 -10.99
N LEU A 143 12.66 -6.70 -10.71
CA LEU A 143 11.83 -6.49 -9.52
C LEU A 143 12.56 -6.92 -8.24
N ASP A 144 13.27 -8.05 -8.28
CA ASP A 144 14.10 -8.54 -7.17
C ASP A 144 15.23 -7.56 -6.85
N ASP A 145 15.91 -7.02 -7.87
CA ASP A 145 16.92 -5.98 -7.71
C ASP A 145 16.36 -4.72 -7.05
N LEU A 146 15.12 -4.34 -7.41
CA LEU A 146 14.43 -3.23 -6.78
C LEU A 146 14.13 -3.50 -5.30
N GLU A 147 13.67 -4.71 -4.97
CA GLU A 147 13.38 -5.13 -3.59
C GLU A 147 14.66 -5.11 -2.74
N HIS A 148 15.77 -5.60 -3.28
CA HIS A 148 17.08 -5.51 -2.64
C HIS A 148 17.55 -4.06 -2.48
N GLU A 149 17.35 -3.20 -3.50
CA GLU A 149 17.68 -1.78 -3.42
C GLU A 149 16.88 -1.07 -2.30
N ALA A 150 15.58 -1.35 -2.22
CA ALA A 150 14.69 -0.81 -1.21
C ALA A 150 15.11 -1.27 0.20
N HIS A 151 15.39 -2.57 0.36
CA HIS A 151 15.84 -3.12 1.64
C HIS A 151 17.16 -2.50 2.10
N ARG A 152 18.15 -2.34 1.21
CA ARG A 152 19.42 -1.66 1.53
C ARG A 152 19.24 -0.21 1.98
N LYS A 153 18.18 0.45 1.51
CA LYS A 153 17.83 1.83 1.87
C LYS A 153 16.93 1.92 3.11
N GLY A 154 16.62 0.81 3.76
CA GLY A 154 15.74 0.77 4.94
C GLY A 154 14.27 1.03 4.62
N VAL A 155 13.86 0.84 3.36
CA VAL A 155 12.47 1.04 2.92
C VAL A 155 11.60 -0.11 3.46
N PRO A 156 10.48 0.19 4.13
CA PRO A 156 9.57 -0.85 4.61
C PRO A 156 9.01 -1.71 3.46
N PRO A 157 8.87 -3.04 3.61
CA PRO A 157 8.39 -3.93 2.55
C PRO A 157 6.97 -3.61 2.08
N GLY A 158 6.15 -2.99 2.95
CA GLY A 158 4.81 -2.53 2.61
C GLY A 158 4.78 -1.40 1.58
N TRP A 159 5.84 -0.59 1.47
CA TRP A 159 5.88 0.56 0.57
C TRP A 159 5.98 0.19 -0.90
N LEU A 160 6.46 -1.01 -1.20
CA LEU A 160 6.51 -1.53 -2.58
C LEU A 160 5.14 -2.02 -3.07
N ARG A 161 4.14 -2.09 -2.17
CA ARG A 161 2.76 -2.41 -2.51
C ARG A 161 1.95 -1.12 -2.46
N CYS A 162 1.43 -0.68 -3.60
CA CYS A 162 0.48 0.42 -3.60
C CYS A 162 -0.79 -0.05 -2.89
N GLN A 163 -1.11 0.57 -1.76
CA GLN A 163 -2.43 0.43 -1.13
C GLN A 163 -3.40 1.26 -1.96
N THR A 164 -4.13 0.60 -2.85
CA THR A 164 -5.31 1.16 -3.53
C THR A 164 -6.52 1.08 -2.63
#